data_AF-A0A1C2DYC3-F1
#
_entry.id   AF-A0A1C2DYC3-F1
#
_cell.length_a   1.000
_cell.length_b   1.000
_cell.length_c   1.000
_cell.angle_alpha   90.00
_cell.angle_beta   90.00
_cell.angle_gamma   90.00
#
_symmetry.space_group_name_H-M   'P 1'
#
loop_
_entity.id
_entity.type
_entity.pdbx_description
1 polymer ?
#
loop_
_entity_poly.entity_id
_entity_poly.type
_entity_poly.pdbx_seq_one_letter_code
_entity_poly.pdbx_strand_id
1 'polypeptide(L)'
;MARPAQDWIASAVAITPGFETSGDPYRAAVGDFDGMGISCGALQWNIGKGSLQPMVIAVGQAEVWALMPTFGQELWAACGTSVSRGLAIVRSWQSGTTLRARPKAELQALMGSPAMREQQRIRIEAVAQRAFDRAAAWASEAGRPAPSKRLFCWFFDIVTQNGGLEGLTPGRVSDFIRLNSPDRVDDLICDFLATRAGPSGHITDAKKNGAAWRDTADAEKLEILCMSYLRSGTAAPRWRHVVLNRKGTIAMGKGWVNSARWDFSAHGL
;
A
#
# COMPACT_ATOMS: atom_id res chain seq x y z
N MET A 1 13.06 -20.73 -5.69
CA MET A 1 13.14 -19.25 -5.72
C MET A 1 13.49 -18.74 -4.34
N ALA A 2 14.29 -17.68 -4.26
CA ALA A 2 14.58 -17.00 -2.99
C ALA A 2 13.30 -16.36 -2.42
N ARG A 3 13.21 -16.28 -1.09
CA ARG A 3 12.08 -15.67 -0.36
C ARG A 3 12.52 -14.34 0.24
N PRO A 4 11.62 -13.34 0.37
CA PRO A 4 11.92 -12.13 1.11
C PRO A 4 12.22 -12.45 2.57
N ALA A 5 13.16 -11.71 3.17
CA ALA A 5 13.42 -11.79 4.59
C ALA A 5 12.20 -11.32 5.41
N GLN A 6 11.97 -11.91 6.58
CA GLN A 6 10.79 -11.60 7.39
C GLN A 6 10.76 -10.15 7.89
N ASP A 7 11.93 -9.55 8.17
CA ASP A 7 12.03 -8.15 8.55
C ASP A 7 11.69 -7.19 7.38
N TRP A 8 11.87 -7.62 6.13
CA TRP A 8 11.43 -6.88 4.94
C TRP A 8 9.92 -6.87 4.86
N ILE A 9 9.28 -8.03 5.04
CA ILE A 9 7.82 -8.15 5.05
C ILE A 9 7.22 -7.28 6.15
N ALA A 10 7.76 -7.37 7.37
CA ALA A 10 7.32 -6.56 8.50
C ALA A 10 7.43 -5.05 8.21
N SER A 11 8.53 -4.62 7.58
CA SER A 11 8.73 -3.21 7.20
C SER A 11 7.73 -2.76 6.13
N ALA A 12 7.53 -3.57 5.08
CA ALA A 12 6.59 -3.23 4.01
C ALA A 12 5.14 -3.16 4.50
N VAL A 13 4.75 -4.03 5.44
CA VAL A 13 3.43 -4.01 6.10
C VAL A 13 3.30 -2.89 7.11
N ALA A 14 4.38 -2.40 7.72
CA ALA A 14 4.31 -1.19 8.55
C ALA A 14 4.13 0.07 7.68
N ILE A 15 4.89 0.15 6.58
CA ILE A 15 4.96 1.34 5.71
C ILE A 15 3.70 1.49 4.84
N THR A 16 3.33 0.44 4.10
CA THR A 16 2.31 0.54 3.04
C THR A 16 0.93 0.90 3.60
N PRO A 17 0.35 0.16 4.54
CA PRO A 17 -0.91 0.58 5.15
C PRO A 17 -0.76 1.71 6.17
N GLY A 18 0.44 1.94 6.72
CA GLY A 18 0.68 3.02 7.69
C GLY A 18 0.22 4.39 7.20
N PHE A 19 0.39 4.68 5.91
CA PHE A 19 -0.08 5.94 5.31
C PHE A 19 -1.60 6.19 5.44
N GLU A 20 -2.40 5.14 5.60
CA GLU A 20 -3.88 5.22 5.60
C GLU A 20 -4.49 4.97 6.98
N THR A 21 -3.74 4.36 7.91
CA THR A 21 -4.27 3.94 9.20
C THR A 21 -3.32 4.25 10.36
N SER A 22 -3.85 4.88 11.40
CA SER A 22 -3.20 4.96 12.72
C SER A 22 -3.52 3.71 13.55
N GLY A 23 -2.53 3.18 14.29
CA GLY A 23 -2.71 2.03 15.17
C GLY A 23 -2.33 0.70 14.52
N ASP A 24 -2.93 -0.41 14.98
CA ASP A 24 -2.64 -1.75 14.46
C ASP A 24 -3.35 -2.01 13.12
N PRO A 25 -2.63 -2.05 11.98
CA PRO A 25 -3.24 -2.19 10.66
C PRO A 25 -3.95 -3.54 10.49
N TYR A 26 -3.54 -4.59 11.23
CA TYR A 26 -4.18 -5.90 11.17
C TYR A 26 -5.62 -5.88 11.69
N ARG A 27 -5.98 -4.87 12.48
CA ARG A 27 -7.32 -4.68 13.04
C ARG A 27 -8.11 -3.59 12.31
N ALA A 28 -7.63 -3.08 11.18
CA ALA A 28 -8.38 -2.08 10.43
C ALA A 28 -9.75 -2.63 10.00
N ALA A 29 -10.80 -1.81 10.11
CA ALA A 29 -12.15 -2.12 9.62
C ALA A 29 -12.85 -0.81 9.26
N VAL A 30 -13.16 -0.64 7.98
CA VAL A 30 -13.77 0.56 7.42
C VAL A 30 -14.91 0.19 6.47
N GLY A 31 -15.83 1.14 6.26
CA GLY A 31 -17.03 0.95 5.43
C GLY A 31 -16.80 1.11 3.93
N ASP A 32 -17.88 1.28 3.17
CA ASP A 32 -17.95 1.21 1.72
C ASP A 32 -17.59 2.54 1.03
N PHE A 33 -16.38 3.05 1.23
CA PHE A 33 -15.94 4.32 0.64
C PHE A 33 -15.52 4.21 -0.84
N ASP A 34 -15.25 2.99 -1.33
CA ASP A 34 -14.73 2.70 -2.67
C ASP A 34 -15.57 1.68 -3.46
N GLY A 35 -16.76 1.32 -2.95
CA GLY A 35 -17.66 0.35 -3.58
C GLY A 35 -17.35 -1.12 -3.23
N MET A 36 -16.38 -1.40 -2.36
CA MET A 36 -15.96 -2.75 -1.99
C MET A 36 -16.73 -3.35 -0.79
N GLY A 37 -17.70 -2.63 -0.23
CA GLY A 37 -18.55 -3.04 0.88
C GLY A 37 -17.93 -2.80 2.25
N ILE A 38 -16.91 -3.57 2.61
CA ILE A 38 -16.08 -3.35 3.79
C ILE A 38 -14.63 -3.64 3.45
N SER A 39 -13.70 -2.90 4.05
CA SER A 39 -12.27 -3.14 3.88
C SER A 39 -11.63 -3.36 5.25
N CYS A 40 -10.96 -4.52 5.39
CA CYS A 40 -10.48 -5.03 6.67
C CYS A 40 -9.00 -5.41 6.63
N GLY A 41 -8.33 -5.25 7.76
CA GLY A 41 -6.96 -5.73 7.99
C GLY A 41 -5.89 -4.98 7.20
N ALA A 42 -4.68 -5.53 7.28
CA ALA A 42 -3.45 -4.83 6.92
C ALA A 42 -3.37 -4.46 5.43
N LEU A 43 -4.01 -5.22 4.54
CA LEU A 43 -4.03 -4.93 3.10
C LEU A 43 -5.45 -4.67 2.56
N GLN A 44 -6.38 -4.25 3.43
CA GLN A 44 -7.74 -3.85 3.05
C GLN A 44 -8.51 -4.96 2.29
N TRP A 45 -8.49 -6.17 2.86
CA TRP A 45 -9.25 -7.32 2.38
C TRP A 45 -10.74 -7.01 2.38
N ASN A 46 -11.42 -7.30 1.27
CA ASN A 46 -12.79 -6.85 1.07
C ASN A 46 -13.65 -7.86 0.31
N ILE A 47 -14.97 -7.68 0.41
CA ILE A 47 -15.96 -8.53 -0.25
C ILE A 47 -15.99 -8.26 -1.75
N GLY A 48 -15.89 -6.99 -2.18
CA GLY A 48 -15.98 -6.57 -3.58
C GLY A 48 -14.98 -7.26 -4.52
N LYS A 49 -13.75 -7.50 -4.05
CA LYS A 49 -12.70 -8.22 -4.79
C LYS A 49 -12.65 -9.72 -4.48
N GLY A 50 -13.53 -10.24 -3.63
CA GLY A 50 -13.48 -11.65 -3.23
C GLY A 50 -12.33 -11.99 -2.27
N SER A 51 -11.63 -11.00 -1.71
CA SER A 51 -10.36 -11.24 -1.00
C SER A 51 -10.55 -11.54 0.49
N LEU A 52 -11.64 -11.06 1.10
CA LEU A 52 -11.96 -11.33 2.51
C LEU A 52 -12.59 -12.71 2.73
N GLN A 53 -13.42 -13.14 1.79
CA GLN A 53 -14.18 -14.38 1.86
C GLN A 53 -13.35 -15.62 2.19
N PRO A 54 -12.27 -15.95 1.45
CA PRO A 54 -11.49 -17.14 1.75
C PRO A 54 -10.77 -17.07 3.11
N MET A 55 -10.61 -15.88 3.71
CA MET A 55 -9.97 -15.76 5.03
C MET A 55 -10.96 -16.10 6.12
N VAL A 56 -12.16 -15.54 6.04
CA VAL A 56 -13.26 -15.82 6.97
C VAL A 56 -13.59 -17.31 6.96
N ILE A 57 -13.71 -17.92 5.77
CA ILE A 57 -13.96 -19.36 5.65
C ILE A 57 -12.84 -20.19 6.30
N ALA A 58 -11.57 -19.81 6.10
CA ALA A 58 -10.44 -20.52 6.67
C ALA A 58 -10.31 -20.35 8.20
N VAL A 59 -10.74 -19.22 8.76
CA VAL A 59 -10.83 -19.04 10.23
C VAL A 59 -11.88 -19.96 10.85
N GLY A 60 -12.95 -20.24 10.12
CA GLY A 60 -13.97 -21.20 10.51
C GLY A 60 -15.15 -20.57 11.26
N GLN A 61 -16.31 -21.18 11.09
CA GLN A 61 -17.61 -20.63 11.50
C GLN A 61 -17.71 -20.39 13.01
N ALA A 62 -17.24 -21.34 13.82
CA ALA A 62 -17.33 -21.26 15.27
C ALA A 62 -16.56 -20.04 15.81
N GLU A 63 -15.34 -19.82 15.31
CA GLU A 63 -14.50 -18.69 15.70
C GLU A 63 -15.12 -17.36 15.25
N VAL A 64 -15.65 -17.31 14.02
CA VAL A 64 -16.34 -16.11 13.50
C VAL A 64 -17.55 -15.76 14.37
N TRP A 65 -18.36 -16.74 14.76
CA TRP A 65 -19.52 -16.52 15.62
C TRP A 65 -19.15 -16.13 17.04
N ALA A 66 -18.08 -16.70 17.59
CA ALA A 66 -17.59 -16.35 18.92
C ALA A 66 -17.08 -14.91 19.00
N LEU A 67 -16.33 -14.46 17.98
CA LEU A 67 -15.71 -13.13 17.95
C LEU A 67 -16.63 -12.04 17.41
N MET A 68 -17.66 -12.43 16.64
CA MET A 68 -18.70 -11.54 16.14
C MET A 68 -20.08 -12.03 16.57
N PRO A 69 -20.43 -11.88 17.86
CA PRO A 69 -21.65 -12.48 18.43
C PRO A 69 -22.95 -11.96 17.81
N THR A 70 -22.92 -10.80 17.15
CA THR A 70 -24.12 -10.20 16.54
C THR A 70 -24.12 -10.36 15.03
N PHE A 71 -22.98 -10.08 14.40
CA PHE A 71 -22.86 -10.03 12.94
C PHE A 71 -22.15 -11.24 12.35
N GLY A 72 -21.68 -12.19 13.16
CA GLY A 72 -20.88 -13.34 12.71
C GLY A 72 -21.64 -14.28 11.79
N GLN A 73 -22.94 -14.50 12.03
CA GLN A 73 -23.79 -15.29 11.13
C GLN A 73 -23.92 -14.62 9.76
N GLU A 74 -24.15 -13.31 9.75
CA GLU A 74 -24.26 -12.51 8.53
C GLU A 74 -22.91 -12.42 7.80
N LEU A 75 -21.79 -12.25 8.50
CA LEU A 75 -20.45 -12.26 7.89
C LEU A 75 -20.16 -13.63 7.26
N TRP A 76 -20.46 -14.72 7.97
CA TRP A 76 -20.27 -16.07 7.47
C TRP A 76 -21.10 -16.29 6.19
N ALA A 77 -22.36 -15.88 6.20
CA ALA A 77 -23.22 -15.94 5.01
C ALA A 77 -22.67 -15.07 3.86
N ALA A 78 -22.22 -13.85 4.15
CA ALA A 78 -21.63 -12.94 3.18
C ALA A 78 -20.36 -13.51 2.54
N CYS A 79 -19.57 -14.28 3.29
CA CYS A 79 -18.35 -14.91 2.81
C CYS A 79 -18.58 -16.27 2.14
N GLY A 80 -19.69 -16.96 2.43
CA GLY A 80 -20.08 -18.22 1.81
C GLY A 80 -20.96 -18.08 0.56
N THR A 81 -21.16 -16.87 0.05
CA THR A 81 -22.06 -16.59 -1.09
C THR A 81 -21.39 -15.79 -2.21
N SER A 82 -22.14 -15.40 -3.24
CA SER A 82 -21.63 -14.56 -4.33
C SER A 82 -21.22 -13.18 -3.82
N VAL A 83 -20.25 -12.54 -4.48
CA VAL A 83 -19.81 -11.17 -4.16
C VAL A 83 -21.00 -10.19 -4.08
N SER A 84 -21.94 -10.26 -5.02
CA SER A 84 -23.12 -9.39 -5.05
C SER A 84 -24.00 -9.52 -3.79
N ARG A 85 -24.26 -10.75 -3.33
CA ARG A 85 -25.04 -11.03 -2.12
C ARG A 85 -24.25 -10.65 -0.87
N GLY A 86 -22.96 -10.96 -0.83
CA GLY A 86 -22.09 -10.56 0.26
C GLY A 86 -22.03 -9.05 0.45
N LEU A 87 -21.92 -8.29 -0.66
CA LEU A 87 -21.97 -6.83 -0.64
C LEU A 87 -23.28 -6.30 -0.07
N ALA A 88 -24.42 -6.88 -0.46
CA ALA A 88 -25.72 -6.47 0.07
C ALA A 88 -25.80 -6.65 1.60
N ILE A 89 -25.28 -7.76 2.11
CA ILE A 89 -25.22 -8.03 3.55
C ILE A 89 -24.37 -6.98 4.27
N VAL A 90 -23.09 -6.82 3.88
CA VAL A 90 -22.16 -5.93 4.61
C VAL A 90 -22.49 -4.44 4.44
N ARG A 91 -23.27 -4.06 3.41
CA ARG A 91 -23.83 -2.70 3.26
C ARG A 91 -24.93 -2.40 4.27
N SER A 92 -25.68 -3.40 4.73
CA SER A 92 -26.71 -3.21 5.76
C SER A 92 -26.12 -2.76 7.11
N TRP A 93 -24.82 -3.02 7.34
CA TRP A 93 -24.09 -2.67 8.56
C TRP A 93 -23.70 -1.19 8.67
N GLN A 94 -24.09 -0.39 7.68
CA GLN A 94 -23.53 0.94 7.48
C GLN A 94 -24.60 2.04 7.59
N SER A 95 -24.14 3.27 7.79
CA SER A 95 -24.91 4.50 7.61
C SER A 95 -24.22 5.29 6.51
N GLY A 96 -24.82 5.32 5.32
CA GLY A 96 -24.11 5.71 4.10
C GLY A 96 -22.90 4.79 3.86
N THR A 97 -21.71 5.36 3.73
CA THR A 97 -20.44 4.64 3.54
C THR A 97 -19.70 4.34 4.85
N THR A 98 -20.29 4.72 6.00
CA THR A 98 -19.65 4.59 7.31
C THR A 98 -20.15 3.35 8.05
N LEU A 99 -19.22 2.48 8.41
CA LEU A 99 -19.49 1.27 9.19
C LEU A 99 -19.97 1.63 10.61
N ARG A 100 -21.10 1.05 11.04
CA ARG A 100 -21.66 1.30 12.38
C ARG A 100 -20.71 0.77 13.47
N ALA A 101 -20.78 1.36 14.66
CA ALA A 101 -19.84 1.08 15.75
C ALA A 101 -19.77 -0.40 16.16
N ARG A 102 -20.91 -1.09 16.28
CA ARG A 102 -20.97 -2.51 16.69
C ARG A 102 -20.36 -3.47 15.66
N PRO A 103 -20.77 -3.49 14.37
CA PRO A 103 -20.13 -4.36 13.38
C PRO A 103 -18.65 -4.00 13.19
N LYS A 104 -18.27 -2.72 13.33
CA LYS A 104 -16.86 -2.32 13.35
C LYS A 104 -16.11 -3.00 14.49
N ALA A 105 -16.56 -2.87 15.74
CA ALA A 105 -15.87 -3.47 16.89
C ALA A 105 -15.74 -5.00 16.77
N GLU A 106 -16.79 -5.68 16.34
CA GLU A 106 -16.78 -7.13 16.11
C GLU A 106 -15.80 -7.54 14.98
N LEU A 107 -15.79 -6.81 13.86
CA LEU A 107 -14.77 -7.01 12.81
C LEU A 107 -13.36 -6.77 13.34
N GLN A 108 -13.13 -5.73 14.14
CA GLN A 108 -11.81 -5.47 14.73
C GLN A 108 -11.36 -6.55 15.72
N ALA A 109 -12.31 -7.23 16.39
CA ALA A 109 -12.04 -8.38 17.23
C ALA A 109 -11.67 -9.61 16.38
N LEU A 110 -12.47 -9.94 15.37
CA LEU A 110 -12.17 -11.02 14.42
C LEU A 110 -10.84 -10.80 13.73
N MET A 111 -10.61 -9.62 13.14
CA MET A 111 -9.38 -9.29 12.43
C MET A 111 -8.13 -9.32 13.31
N GLY A 112 -8.30 -9.07 14.61
CA GLY A 112 -7.22 -9.12 15.59
C GLY A 112 -6.90 -10.52 16.13
N SER A 113 -7.75 -11.52 15.89
CA SER A 113 -7.60 -12.86 16.48
C SER A 113 -6.38 -13.61 15.93
N PRO A 114 -5.80 -14.56 16.69
CA PRO A 114 -4.67 -15.35 16.21
C PRO A 114 -4.95 -16.06 14.88
N ALA A 115 -6.13 -16.67 14.74
CA ALA A 115 -6.52 -17.37 13.52
C ALA A 115 -6.62 -16.43 12.31
N MET A 116 -7.22 -15.24 12.49
CA MET A 116 -7.33 -14.28 11.39
C MET A 116 -6.00 -13.61 11.07
N ARG A 117 -5.15 -13.35 12.08
CA ARG A 117 -3.79 -12.85 11.86
C ARG A 117 -2.96 -13.84 11.04
N GLU A 118 -3.10 -15.13 11.30
CA GLU A 118 -2.43 -16.15 10.51
C GLU A 118 -2.92 -16.14 9.05
N GLN A 119 -4.23 -16.00 8.84
CA GLN A 119 -4.80 -15.85 7.50
C GLN A 119 -4.38 -14.55 6.78
N GLN A 120 -4.17 -13.46 7.52
CA GLN A 120 -3.57 -12.24 7.00
C GLN A 120 -2.11 -12.49 6.61
N ARG A 121 -1.31 -13.12 7.48
CA ARG A 121 0.11 -13.44 7.25
C ARG A 121 0.31 -14.25 5.98
N ILE A 122 -0.43 -15.35 5.79
CA ILE A 122 -0.33 -16.21 4.60
C ILE A 122 -0.55 -15.40 3.31
N ARG A 123 -1.53 -14.51 3.30
CA ARG A 123 -1.84 -13.68 2.10
C ARG A 123 -0.85 -12.55 1.90
N ILE A 124 -0.39 -11.92 2.98
CA ILE A 124 0.69 -10.94 2.97
C ILE A 124 1.96 -11.57 2.40
N GLU A 125 2.30 -12.81 2.78
CA GLU A 125 3.45 -13.53 2.25
C GLU A 125 3.33 -13.77 0.75
N ALA A 126 2.14 -14.10 0.25
CA ALA A 126 1.92 -14.21 -1.20
C ALA A 126 2.09 -12.88 -1.94
N VAL A 127 1.65 -11.76 -1.34
CA VAL A 127 1.88 -10.40 -1.87
C VAL A 127 3.36 -10.06 -1.83
N ALA A 128 4.03 -10.34 -0.72
CA ALA A 128 5.45 -10.12 -0.52
C ALA A 128 6.30 -10.92 -1.51
N GLN A 129 5.96 -12.18 -1.77
CA GLN A 129 6.68 -12.98 -2.75
C GLN A 129 6.58 -12.35 -4.14
N ARG A 130 5.39 -11.92 -4.59
CA ARG A 130 5.24 -11.22 -5.87
C ARG A 130 6.03 -9.91 -5.93
N ALA A 131 6.07 -9.16 -4.83
CA ALA A 131 6.86 -7.94 -4.75
C ALA A 131 8.37 -8.23 -4.82
N PHE A 132 8.83 -9.27 -4.13
CA PHE A 132 10.21 -9.71 -4.13
C PHE A 132 10.65 -10.22 -5.51
N ASP A 133 9.82 -11.03 -6.17
CA ASP A 133 10.10 -11.52 -7.53
C ASP A 133 10.26 -10.36 -8.52
N ARG A 134 9.42 -9.33 -8.41
CA ARG A 134 9.52 -8.12 -9.23
C ARG A 134 10.76 -7.29 -8.89
N ALA A 135 11.08 -7.12 -7.62
CA ALA A 135 12.29 -6.42 -7.19
C ALA A 135 13.55 -7.16 -7.65
N ALA A 136 13.56 -8.49 -7.59
CA ALA A 136 14.67 -9.32 -8.04
C ALA A 136 14.84 -9.27 -9.56
N ALA A 137 13.75 -9.34 -10.32
CA ALA A 137 13.78 -9.16 -11.77
C ALA A 137 14.32 -7.76 -12.15
N TRP A 138 13.83 -6.72 -11.48
CA TRP A 138 14.31 -5.35 -11.67
C TRP A 138 15.81 -5.21 -11.35
N ALA A 139 16.26 -5.76 -10.22
CA ALA A 139 17.67 -5.75 -9.85
C ALA A 139 18.53 -6.47 -10.89
N SER A 140 18.12 -7.65 -11.35
CA SER A 140 18.83 -8.42 -12.37
C SER A 140 18.93 -7.68 -13.70
N GLU A 141 17.84 -7.07 -14.17
CA GLU A 141 17.83 -6.29 -15.42
C GLU A 141 18.65 -5.00 -15.30
N ALA A 142 18.73 -4.43 -14.10
CA ALA A 142 19.62 -3.31 -13.78
C ALA A 142 21.09 -3.74 -13.50
N GLY A 143 21.44 -5.02 -13.70
CA GLY A 143 22.82 -5.51 -13.51
C GLY A 143 23.25 -5.70 -12.06
N ARG A 144 22.32 -5.74 -11.10
CA ARG A 144 22.58 -5.98 -9.68
C ARG A 144 22.34 -7.45 -9.31
N PRO A 145 23.14 -8.02 -8.38
CA PRO A 145 23.02 -9.43 -8.00
C PRO A 145 21.77 -9.75 -7.16
N ALA A 146 21.21 -8.76 -6.45
CA ALA A 146 20.06 -8.95 -5.58
C ALA A 146 19.27 -7.63 -5.43
N PRO A 147 17.95 -7.70 -5.13
CA PRO A 147 17.20 -6.51 -4.74
C PRO A 147 17.64 -6.00 -3.37
N SER A 148 17.34 -4.75 -3.08
CA SER A 148 17.45 -4.18 -1.74
C SER A 148 16.10 -4.16 -1.02
N LYS A 149 16.15 -3.91 0.29
CA LYS A 149 14.96 -3.75 1.13
C LYS A 149 14.09 -2.57 0.67
N ARG A 150 14.71 -1.47 0.23
CA ARG A 150 14.05 -0.27 -0.29
C ARG A 150 13.30 -0.56 -1.57
N LEU A 151 13.97 -1.21 -2.53
CA LEU A 151 13.36 -1.63 -3.79
C LEU A 151 12.19 -2.58 -3.53
N PHE A 152 12.37 -3.55 -2.63
CA PHE A 152 11.30 -4.46 -2.20
C PHE A 152 10.09 -3.71 -1.61
N CYS A 153 10.30 -2.78 -0.66
CA CYS A 153 9.20 -2.03 -0.05
C CYS A 153 8.44 -1.19 -1.08
N TRP A 154 9.15 -0.60 -2.05
CA TRP A 154 8.54 0.13 -3.16
C TRP A 154 7.69 -0.80 -4.05
N PHE A 155 8.22 -1.97 -4.41
CA PHE A 155 7.46 -2.96 -5.18
C PHE A 155 6.27 -3.54 -4.41
N PHE A 156 6.38 -3.70 -3.10
CA PHE A 156 5.28 -4.14 -2.24
C PHE A 156 4.13 -3.12 -2.28
N ASP A 157 4.44 -1.83 -2.16
CA ASP A 157 3.45 -0.76 -2.32
C ASP A 157 2.83 -0.76 -3.72
N ILE A 158 3.62 -0.99 -4.78
CA ILE A 158 3.10 -1.10 -6.16
C ILE A 158 2.16 -2.27 -6.33
N VAL A 159 2.52 -3.47 -5.88
CA VAL A 159 1.69 -4.67 -6.00
C VAL A 159 0.38 -4.48 -5.23
N THR A 160 0.44 -3.81 -4.08
CA THR A 160 -0.73 -3.56 -3.22
C THR A 160 -1.64 -2.47 -3.78
N GLN A 161 -1.10 -1.34 -4.23
CA GLN A 161 -1.88 -0.15 -4.61
C GLN A 161 -2.22 -0.09 -6.10
N ASN A 162 -1.34 -0.59 -6.97
CA ASN A 162 -1.42 -0.34 -8.41
C ASN A 162 -1.46 -1.62 -9.26
N GLY A 163 -1.10 -2.78 -8.71
CA GLY A 163 -1.07 -4.06 -9.42
C GLY A 163 0.07 -4.21 -10.43
N GLY A 164 0.64 -3.12 -10.96
CA GLY A 164 1.61 -3.17 -12.06
C GLY A 164 2.48 -1.93 -12.27
N LEU A 165 3.46 -2.10 -13.16
CA LEU A 165 4.47 -1.11 -13.52
C LEU A 165 4.05 -0.18 -14.66
N GLU A 166 2.97 -0.47 -15.40
CA GLU A 166 2.51 0.33 -16.54
C GLU A 166 3.61 0.63 -17.58
N GLY A 167 4.38 -0.41 -17.93
CA GLY A 167 5.48 -0.31 -18.88
C GLY A 167 6.73 0.40 -18.36
N LEU A 168 6.84 0.69 -17.06
CA LEU A 168 8.08 1.15 -16.43
C LEU A 168 9.11 0.00 -16.41
N THR A 169 10.33 0.28 -16.89
CA THR A 169 11.46 -0.67 -16.93
C THR A 169 12.74 0.01 -16.45
N PRO A 170 13.77 -0.75 -16.02
CA PRO A 170 15.10 -0.21 -15.73
C PRO A 170 15.68 0.63 -16.87
N GLY A 171 15.53 0.17 -18.12
CA GLY A 171 15.97 0.92 -19.30
C GLY A 171 15.31 2.30 -19.41
N ARG A 172 13.99 2.38 -19.20
CA ARG A 172 13.28 3.69 -19.22
C ARG A 172 13.72 4.62 -18.10
N VAL A 173 14.08 4.09 -16.93
CA VAL A 173 14.61 4.90 -15.82
C VAL A 173 16.01 5.40 -16.17
N SER A 174 16.87 4.54 -16.70
CA SER A 174 18.23 4.91 -17.16
C SER A 174 18.17 5.98 -18.25
N ASP A 175 17.30 5.81 -19.25
CA ASP A 175 17.09 6.79 -20.31
C ASP A 175 16.61 8.13 -19.75
N PHE A 176 15.67 8.11 -18.79
CA PHE A 176 15.17 9.32 -18.14
C PHE A 176 16.29 10.05 -17.38
N ILE A 177 17.13 9.34 -16.62
CA ILE A 177 18.26 9.94 -15.91
C ILE A 177 19.24 10.56 -16.92
N ARG A 178 19.59 9.84 -17.99
CA ARG A 178 20.53 10.30 -19.02
C ARG A 178 20.02 11.54 -19.77
N LEU A 179 18.73 11.58 -20.12
CA LEU A 179 18.12 12.70 -20.85
C LEU A 179 18.10 14.00 -20.06
N ASN A 180 18.18 13.93 -18.74
CA ASN A 180 18.19 15.11 -17.86
C ASN A 180 19.59 15.47 -17.38
N SER A 181 20.64 14.79 -17.84
CA SER A 181 22.04 15.16 -17.58
C SER A 181 22.49 16.32 -18.48
N PRO A 182 23.41 17.22 -18.05
CA PRO A 182 24.18 17.18 -16.81
C PRO A 182 23.43 17.70 -15.57
N ASP A 183 22.24 18.26 -15.75
CA ASP A 183 21.40 18.67 -14.62
C ASP A 183 21.03 17.44 -13.78
N ARG A 184 20.73 17.66 -12.50
CA ARG A 184 20.36 16.53 -11.65
C ARG A 184 18.87 16.23 -11.84
N VAL A 185 18.55 15.01 -12.24
CA VAL A 185 17.15 14.60 -12.48
C VAL A 185 16.26 14.73 -11.24
N ASP A 186 16.82 14.73 -10.02
CA ASP A 186 16.07 15.02 -8.79
C ASP A 186 15.61 16.48 -8.73
N ASP A 187 16.32 17.44 -9.34
CA ASP A 187 15.87 18.84 -9.43
C ASP A 187 14.55 18.94 -10.22
N LEU A 188 14.45 18.28 -11.37
CA LEU A 188 13.22 18.23 -12.16
C LEU A 188 12.05 17.68 -11.35
N ILE A 189 12.27 16.59 -10.60
CA ILE A 189 11.24 15.96 -9.77
C ILE A 189 10.85 16.89 -8.62
N CYS A 190 11.81 17.54 -7.99
CA CYS A 190 11.58 18.47 -6.88
C CYS A 190 10.88 19.75 -7.35
N ASP A 191 11.20 20.27 -8.54
CA ASP A 191 10.52 21.42 -9.16
C ASP A 191 9.08 21.07 -9.54
N PHE A 192 8.85 19.87 -10.09
CA PHE A 192 7.50 19.37 -10.33
C PHE A 192 6.66 19.42 -9.05
N LEU A 193 7.21 18.98 -7.92
CA LEU A 193 6.53 19.01 -6.63
C LEU A 193 6.34 20.44 -6.09
N ALA A 194 7.37 21.28 -6.14
CA ALA A 194 7.35 22.66 -5.65
C ALA A 194 6.33 23.55 -6.39
N THR A 195 6.16 23.32 -7.69
CA THR A 195 5.26 24.09 -8.57
C THR A 195 3.79 23.70 -8.46
N ARG A 196 3.43 22.68 -7.66
CA ARG A 196 2.02 22.29 -7.50
C ARG A 196 1.22 23.43 -6.85
N ALA A 197 0.04 23.73 -7.39
CA ALA A 197 -0.84 24.79 -6.93
C ALA A 197 -2.24 24.25 -6.62
N GLY A 198 -2.89 24.84 -5.61
CA GLY A 198 -4.20 24.44 -5.10
C GLY A 198 -4.23 24.31 -3.57
N PRO A 199 -5.42 24.17 -2.96
CA PRO A 199 -5.59 24.24 -1.51
C PRO A 199 -5.44 22.89 -0.78
N SER A 200 -5.17 21.78 -1.49
CA SER A 200 -5.16 20.46 -0.86
C SER A 200 -3.94 20.25 0.06
N GLY A 201 -4.13 19.52 1.17
CA GLY A 201 -3.03 19.13 2.05
C GLY A 201 -1.91 18.36 1.32
N HIS A 202 -2.26 17.57 0.30
CA HIS A 202 -1.29 16.85 -0.52
C HIS A 202 -0.37 17.77 -1.34
N ILE A 203 -0.81 18.99 -1.69
CA ILE A 203 0.05 19.97 -2.35
C ILE A 203 1.06 20.56 -1.37
N THR A 204 0.65 20.78 -0.11
CA THR A 204 1.57 21.15 0.96
C THR A 204 2.61 20.06 1.20
N ASP A 205 2.20 18.79 1.21
CA ASP A 205 3.12 17.64 1.29
C ASP A 205 4.10 17.63 0.12
N ALA A 206 3.61 17.88 -1.10
CA ALA A 206 4.44 17.94 -2.30
C ALA A 206 5.55 19.00 -2.17
N LYS A 207 5.20 20.22 -1.78
CA LYS A 207 6.18 21.30 -1.58
C LYS A 207 7.22 20.95 -0.53
N LYS A 208 6.79 20.38 0.61
CA LYS A 208 7.70 19.94 1.68
C LYS A 208 8.64 18.83 1.20
N ASN A 209 8.12 17.84 0.46
CA ASN A 209 8.89 16.77 -0.14
C ASN A 209 9.93 17.30 -1.14
N GLY A 210 9.52 18.17 -2.07
CA GLY A 210 10.44 18.77 -3.05
C GLY A 210 11.59 19.54 -2.39
N ALA A 211 11.31 20.26 -1.29
CA ALA A 211 12.36 20.93 -0.53
C ALA A 211 13.27 19.96 0.24
N ALA A 212 12.73 18.88 0.79
CA ALA A 212 13.47 17.95 1.64
C ALA A 212 14.27 16.88 0.89
N TRP A 213 13.90 16.57 -0.35
CA TRP A 213 14.52 15.50 -1.14
C TRP A 213 15.65 15.99 -2.02
N ARG A 214 15.62 17.26 -2.45
CA ARG A 214 16.61 17.85 -3.33
C ARG A 214 18.03 17.63 -2.80
N ASP A 215 18.93 17.17 -3.67
CA ASP A 215 20.34 16.91 -3.39
C ASP A 215 20.64 15.85 -2.31
N THR A 216 19.62 15.14 -1.80
CA THR A 216 19.80 14.14 -0.73
C THR A 216 19.82 12.69 -1.22
N ALA A 217 19.50 12.46 -2.49
CA ALA A 217 19.41 11.12 -3.06
C ALA A 217 20.80 10.55 -3.39
N ASP A 218 21.14 9.40 -2.81
CA ASP A 218 22.18 8.52 -3.34
C ASP A 218 21.68 7.80 -4.61
N ALA A 219 22.54 7.00 -5.26
CA ALA A 219 22.23 6.35 -6.53
C ALA A 219 20.96 5.48 -6.47
N GLU A 220 20.76 4.73 -5.39
CA GLU A 220 19.57 3.88 -5.24
C GLU A 220 18.32 4.73 -5.00
N LYS A 221 18.38 5.71 -4.09
CA LYS A 221 17.26 6.61 -3.83
C LYS A 221 16.84 7.35 -5.09
N LEU A 222 17.81 7.81 -5.88
CA LEU A 222 17.58 8.54 -7.12
C LEU A 222 16.85 7.67 -8.16
N GLU A 223 17.29 6.42 -8.33
CA GLU A 223 16.63 5.47 -9.22
C GLU A 223 15.17 5.25 -8.81
N ILE A 224 14.91 4.96 -7.52
CA ILE A 224 13.56 4.66 -7.03
C ILE A 224 12.68 5.93 -7.00
N LEU A 225 13.28 7.11 -6.80
CA LEU A 225 12.59 8.39 -6.95
C LEU A 225 12.18 8.63 -8.41
N CYS A 226 13.06 8.34 -9.37
CA CYS A 226 12.72 8.38 -10.80
C CYS A 226 11.63 7.37 -11.16
N MET A 227 11.70 6.15 -10.63
CA MET A 227 10.63 5.15 -10.76
C MET A 227 9.29 5.69 -10.24
N SER A 228 9.31 6.36 -9.09
CA SER A 228 8.13 6.98 -8.47
C SER A 228 7.55 8.10 -9.34
N TYR A 229 8.41 8.97 -9.87
CA TYR A 229 8.00 10.07 -10.76
C TYR A 229 7.39 9.54 -12.06
N LEU A 230 8.07 8.63 -12.75
CA LEU A 230 7.58 8.03 -14.00
C LEU A 230 6.29 7.24 -13.77
N ARG A 231 6.19 6.48 -12.68
CA ARG A 231 4.95 5.76 -12.33
C ARG A 231 3.82 6.71 -12.00
N SER A 232 4.10 7.85 -11.37
CA SER A 232 3.09 8.89 -11.13
C SER A 232 2.53 9.46 -12.44
N GLY A 233 3.34 9.49 -13.51
CA GLY A 233 2.95 9.96 -14.83
C GLY A 233 1.76 9.22 -15.44
N THR A 234 1.51 7.97 -15.05
CA THR A 234 0.38 7.17 -15.56
C THR A 234 -0.91 7.36 -14.75
N ALA A 235 -0.87 8.08 -13.63
CA ALA A 235 -2.06 8.54 -12.93
C ALA A 235 -2.66 9.78 -13.63
N ALA A 236 -3.94 10.04 -13.37
CA ALA A 236 -4.59 11.26 -13.82
C ALA A 236 -3.80 12.50 -13.35
N PRO A 237 -3.63 13.55 -14.19
CA PRO A 237 -2.75 14.68 -13.90
C PRO A 237 -2.91 15.30 -12.50
N ARG A 238 -4.16 15.41 -12.02
CA ARG A 238 -4.46 15.95 -10.68
C ARG A 238 -3.95 15.09 -9.51
N TRP A 239 -3.70 13.79 -9.73
CA TRP A 239 -3.30 12.84 -8.69
C TRP A 239 -1.81 12.47 -8.71
N ARG A 240 -1.05 12.93 -9.71
CA ARG A 240 0.37 12.56 -9.86
C ARG A 240 1.21 12.89 -8.62
N HIS A 241 1.02 14.09 -8.07
CA HIS A 241 1.75 14.51 -6.86
C HIS A 241 1.38 13.66 -5.63
N VAL A 242 0.14 13.15 -5.53
CA VAL A 242 -0.26 12.24 -4.44
C VAL A 242 0.48 10.91 -4.55
N VAL A 243 0.52 10.34 -5.75
CA VAL A 243 1.28 9.09 -6.02
C VAL A 243 2.76 9.29 -5.72
N LEU A 244 3.33 10.43 -6.14
CA LEU A 244 4.74 10.75 -5.94
C LEU A 244 5.08 11.04 -4.47
N ASN A 245 4.23 11.74 -3.72
CA ASN A 245 4.42 11.96 -2.28
C ASN A 245 4.59 10.62 -1.56
N ARG A 246 3.70 9.67 -1.82
CA ARG A 246 3.73 8.34 -1.20
C ARG A 246 4.96 7.53 -1.61
N LYS A 247 5.13 7.31 -2.92
CA LYS A 247 6.19 6.42 -3.43
C LYS A 247 7.58 7.04 -3.32
N GLY A 248 7.68 8.36 -3.50
CA GLY A 248 8.89 9.13 -3.24
C GLY A 248 9.28 9.12 -1.76
N THR A 249 8.33 9.14 -0.82
CA THR A 249 8.63 8.98 0.61
C THR A 249 9.25 7.60 0.91
N ILE A 250 8.76 6.52 0.28
CA ILE A 250 9.38 5.19 0.37
C ILE A 250 10.78 5.21 -0.25
N ALA A 251 10.93 5.81 -1.44
CA ALA A 251 12.20 5.94 -2.14
C ALA A 251 13.24 6.66 -1.25
N MET A 252 12.88 7.81 -0.70
CA MET A 252 13.78 8.66 0.07
C MET A 252 13.94 8.24 1.54
N GLY A 253 13.11 7.29 2.02
CA GLY A 253 13.08 6.84 3.41
C GLY A 253 12.40 7.81 4.38
N LYS A 254 12.07 9.02 3.94
CA LYS A 254 11.40 10.06 4.73
C LYS A 254 10.67 11.04 3.83
N GLY A 255 9.60 11.64 4.34
CA GLY A 255 8.80 12.59 3.57
C GLY A 255 7.46 12.89 4.23
N TRP A 256 6.57 13.53 3.48
CA TRP A 256 5.23 13.91 3.89
C TRP A 256 4.19 13.22 3.03
N VAL A 257 3.22 12.59 3.67
CA VAL A 257 2.08 11.92 3.04
C VAL A 257 0.87 12.10 3.94
N ASN A 258 -0.25 12.53 3.34
CA ASN A 258 -1.52 12.76 4.04
C ASN A 258 -1.37 13.74 5.23
N SER A 259 -0.60 14.82 5.04
CA SER A 259 -0.27 15.83 6.05
C SER A 259 0.57 15.35 7.24
N ALA A 260 1.01 14.09 7.24
CA ALA A 260 1.88 13.52 8.27
C ALA A 260 3.32 13.39 7.75
N ARG A 261 4.30 13.62 8.63
CA ARG A 261 5.71 13.36 8.36
C ARG A 261 6.03 11.90 8.70
N TRP A 262 6.72 11.23 7.78
CA TRP A 262 7.17 9.86 7.88
C TRP A 262 8.69 9.80 7.87
N ASP A 263 9.24 8.90 8.69
CA ASP A 263 10.65 8.55 8.77
C ASP A 263 10.77 7.05 8.95
N PHE A 264 11.42 6.39 7.99
CA PHE A 264 11.52 4.93 7.91
C PHE A 264 12.91 4.42 8.28
N SER A 265 13.75 5.25 8.92
CA SER A 265 15.07 4.83 9.42
C SER A 265 14.99 3.61 10.35
N ALA A 266 13.95 3.54 11.20
CA ALA A 266 13.68 2.36 12.05
C ALA A 266 13.38 1.07 11.25
N HIS A 267 13.02 1.19 9.98
CA HIS A 267 12.80 0.08 9.06
C HIS A 267 14.02 -0.22 8.17
N GLY A 268 15.11 0.54 8.31
CA GLY A 268 16.31 0.41 7.47
C GLY A 268 16.13 1.00 6.06
N LEU A 269 15.29 2.04 5.94
CA LEU A 269 15.16 2.88 4.75
C LEU A 269 15.73 4.28 4.99
#